data_AF-A0A3C1VKE6-F1
#
_entry.id   AF-A0A3C1VKE6-F1
#
_cell.length_a   1.000
_cell.length_b   1.000
_cell.length_c   1.000
_cell.angle_alpha   90.00
_cell.angle_beta   90.00
_cell.angle_gamma   90.00
#
_symmetry.space_group_name_H-M   'P 1'
#
loop_
_entity.id
_entity.type
_entity.pdbx_description
1 polymer ?
#
loop_
_entity_poly.entity_id
_entity_poly.type
_entity_poly.pdbx_seq_one_letter_code
_entity_poly.pdbx_strand_id
1 'polypeptide(L)'
;MSELRQILLSGAEQMDLSLKDQQTEQLLSYLELMTKWNKTYNLSAIRDPQLGVKKHLLDSLSILPYINNDPLLDVGAGAGLPGIVLAIMKPDLSVSVLDSIGKKCRFMQFVKTQLQL
;
A
#
# COMPACT_ATOMS: atom_id res chain seq x y z
N MET A 1 12.25 17.59 -1.50
CA MET A 1 11.56 16.34 -1.12
C MET A 1 10.16 16.71 -0.64
N SER A 2 9.10 16.01 -1.06
CA SER A 2 7.75 16.26 -0.56
C SER A 2 7.61 15.86 0.92
N GLU A 3 6.75 16.54 1.67
CA GLU A 3 6.52 16.29 3.10
C GLU A 3 6.12 14.82 3.37
N LEU A 4 5.24 14.24 2.54
CA LEU A 4 4.81 12.85 2.67
C LEU A 4 5.95 11.85 2.52
N ARG A 5 6.91 12.13 1.62
CA ARG A 5 8.10 11.29 1.45
C ARG A 5 8.96 11.29 2.71
N GLN A 6 9.13 12.44 3.35
CA GLN A 6 9.90 12.53 4.60
C GLN A 6 9.22 11.73 5.72
N ILE A 7 7.90 11.85 5.85
CA ILE A 7 7.13 11.07 6.85
C ILE A 7 7.28 9.56 6.60
N LEU A 8 7.18 9.13 5.34
CA LEU A 8 7.31 7.71 4.98
C LEU A 8 8.72 7.18 5.27
N LEU A 9 9.76 7.88 4.81
CA LEU A 9 11.15 7.45 5.00
C LEU A 9 11.55 7.44 6.48
N SER A 10 11.22 8.49 7.22
CA SER A 10 11.51 8.55 8.66
C SER A 10 10.75 7.48 9.44
N GLY A 11 9.49 7.21 9.09
CA GLY A 11 8.70 6.16 9.72
C GLY A 11 9.25 4.76 9.43
N ALA A 12 9.66 4.49 8.19
CA ALA A 12 10.27 3.22 7.82
C ALA A 12 11.63 3.02 8.51
N GLU A 13 12.44 4.06 8.64
CA GLU A 13 13.72 4.03 9.36
C GLU A 13 13.51 3.68 10.85
N GLN A 14 12.49 4.24 11.51
CA GLN A 14 12.13 3.88 12.89
C GLN A 14 11.68 2.42 13.06
N MET A 15 11.33 1.75 11.96
CA MET A 15 10.93 0.35 11.92
C MET A 15 12.07 -0.56 11.44
N ASP A 16 13.30 -0.03 11.33
CA ASP A 16 14.48 -0.69 10.78
C ASP A 16 14.29 -1.17 9.32
N LEU A 17 13.46 -0.47 8.54
CA LEU A 17 13.19 -0.76 7.14
C LEU A 17 13.90 0.23 6.22
N SER A 18 14.62 -0.30 5.22
CA SER A 18 15.21 0.49 4.14
C SER A 18 14.35 0.42 2.89
N LEU A 19 13.85 1.56 2.45
CA LEU A 19 13.05 1.70 1.23
C LEU A 19 13.94 2.13 0.06
N LYS A 20 13.92 1.39 -1.05
CA LYS A 20 14.51 1.87 -2.30
C LYS A 20 13.71 3.06 -2.83
N ASP A 21 14.36 3.91 -3.64
CA ASP A 21 13.67 5.06 -4.24
C ASP A 21 12.46 4.64 -5.07
N GLN A 22 12.59 3.58 -5.88
CA GLN A 22 11.47 3.06 -6.67
C GLN A 22 10.29 2.61 -5.79
N GLN A 23 10.55 1.92 -4.69
CA GLN A 23 9.52 1.46 -3.74
C GLN A 23 8.84 2.66 -3.08
N THR A 24 9.63 3.66 -2.70
CA THR A 24 9.12 4.92 -2.14
C THR A 24 8.17 5.61 -3.11
N GLU A 25 8.55 5.74 -4.38
CA GLU A 25 7.69 6.33 -5.42
C GLU A 25 6.42 5.51 -5.67
N GLN A 26 6.52 4.17 -5.70
CA GLN A 26 5.36 3.29 -5.88
C GLN A 26 4.38 3.40 -4.71
N LEU A 27 4.87 3.46 -3.46
CA LEU A 27 4.03 3.60 -2.26
C LEU A 27 3.32 4.96 -2.23
N LEU A 28 4.02 6.04 -2.58
CA LEU A 28 3.41 7.38 -2.65
C LEU A 28 2.40 7.48 -3.80
N SER A 29 2.74 6.91 -4.97
CA SER A 29 1.82 6.82 -6.11
C SER A 29 0.57 6.02 -5.76
N TYR A 30 0.72 4.89 -5.06
CA TYR A 30 -0.40 4.09 -4.55
C TYR A 30 -1.31 4.91 -3.62
N LEU A 31 -0.72 5.66 -2.68
CA LEU A 31 -1.48 6.53 -1.77
C LEU A 31 -2.26 7.63 -2.52
N GLU A 32 -1.67 8.19 -3.58
CA GLU A 32 -2.34 9.16 -4.44
C GLU A 32 -3.53 8.54 -5.18
N LEU A 33 -3.35 7.36 -5.79
CA LEU A 33 -4.42 6.63 -6.47
C LEU A 33 -5.57 6.29 -5.51
N MET A 34 -5.22 5.83 -4.30
CA MET A 34 -6.20 5.55 -3.25
C MET A 34 -6.97 6.82 -2.89
N THR A 35 -6.28 7.94 -2.67
CA THR A 35 -6.91 9.23 -2.34
C THR A 35 -7.87 9.69 -3.43
N LYS A 36 -7.46 9.56 -4.70
CA LYS A 36 -8.28 9.91 -5.87
C LYS A 36 -9.55 9.05 -5.95
N TRP A 37 -9.42 7.74 -5.84
CA TRP A 37 -10.57 6.82 -5.88
C TRP A 37 -11.47 6.95 -4.66
N ASN A 38 -10.90 7.27 -3.50
CA ASN A 38 -11.66 7.40 -2.26
C ASN A 38 -12.72 8.53 -2.34
N LYS A 39 -12.50 9.56 -3.17
CA LYS A 39 -13.48 10.64 -3.43
C LYS A 39 -14.80 10.13 -4.00
N THR A 40 -14.78 9.03 -4.74
CA THR A 40 -15.97 8.47 -5.40
C THR A 40 -16.47 7.20 -4.72
N TYR A 41 -15.57 6.36 -4.19
CA TYR A 41 -15.91 4.99 -3.83
C TYR A 41 -15.88 4.67 -2.33
N ASN A 42 -15.49 5.62 -1.47
CA ASN A 42 -15.39 5.44 -0.02
C ASN A 42 -14.57 4.17 0.34
N LEU A 43 -13.33 4.13 -0.15
CA LEU A 43 -12.36 3.06 0.11
C LEU A 43 -11.83 3.08 1.54
N SER A 44 -11.67 4.27 2.13
CA SER A 44 -11.15 4.49 3.49
C SER A 44 -11.83 5.69 4.13
N ALA A 45 -11.99 5.66 5.45
CA ALA A 45 -12.42 6.83 6.23
C ALA A 45 -11.33 7.91 6.31
N ILE A 46 -10.07 7.55 6.07
CA ILE A 46 -8.93 8.47 6.14
C ILE A 46 -8.90 9.32 4.86
N ARG A 47 -8.91 10.64 5.05
CA ARG A 47 -8.89 11.65 3.97
C ARG A 47 -7.61 12.48 3.96
N ASP A 48 -6.96 12.61 5.11
CA ASP A 48 -5.69 13.31 5.24
C ASP A 48 -4.54 12.43 4.70
N PRO A 49 -3.79 12.89 3.68
CA PRO A 49 -2.65 12.16 3.14
C PRO A 49 -1.55 11.85 4.17
N GLN A 50 -1.30 12.73 5.15
CA GLN A 50 -0.29 12.47 6.19
C GLN A 50 -0.73 11.31 7.09
N LEU A 51 -2.00 11.29 7.49
CA LEU A 51 -2.58 10.13 8.17
C LEU A 51 -2.59 8.89 7.28
N GLY A 52 -2.79 9.04 5.97
CA GLY A 52 -2.68 7.95 5.01
C GLY A 52 -1.29 7.31 4.99
N VAL A 53 -0.22 8.10 5.03
CA VAL A 53 1.14 7.55 5.17
C VAL A 53 1.26 6.72 6.46
N LYS A 54 0.80 7.25 7.60
CA LYS A 54 0.96 6.58 8.90
C LYS A 54 0.07 5.35 9.07
N LYS A 55 -1.21 5.45 8.74
CA LYS A 55 -2.26 4.47 9.03
C LYS A 55 -2.53 3.49 7.89
N HIS A 56 -1.99 3.74 6.71
CA HIS A 56 -2.09 2.80 5.59
C HIS A 56 -0.73 2.25 5.21
N LEU A 57 0.24 3.11 4.87
CA LEU A 57 1.55 2.65 4.40
C LEU A 57 2.40 2.09 5.54
N LEU A 58 2.72 2.89 6.56
CA LEU A 58 3.57 2.45 7.68
C LEU A 58 2.93 1.32 8.48
N ASP A 59 1.61 1.39 8.72
CA ASP A 59 0.87 0.29 9.35
C ASP A 59 1.01 -1.02 8.58
N SER A 60 0.88 -1.00 7.25
CA SER A 60 1.08 -2.20 6.40
C SER A 60 2.55 -2.64 6.34
N LEU A 61 3.51 -1.72 6.41
CA LEU A 61 4.93 -2.04 6.46
C LEU A 61 5.31 -2.73 7.79
N SER A 62 4.55 -2.54 8.86
CA SER A 62 4.89 -3.07 10.19
C SER A 62 4.93 -4.60 10.25
N ILE A 63 4.20 -5.26 9.35
CA ILE A 63 4.20 -6.72 9.27
C ILE A 63 5.29 -7.27 8.34
N LEU A 64 5.95 -6.42 7.55
CA LEU A 64 6.92 -6.82 6.52
C LEU A 64 8.02 -7.77 7.04
N PRO A 65 8.64 -7.53 8.23
CA PRO A 65 9.67 -8.44 8.77
C PRO A 65 9.18 -9.86 9.07
N TYR A 66 7.87 -10.04 9.24
CA TYR A 66 7.25 -11.32 9.59
C TYR A 66 6.71 -12.09 8.37
N ILE A 67 6.73 -11.46 7.20
CA ILE A 67 6.28 -12.10 5.94
C ILE A 67 7.43 -12.94 5.37
N ASN A 68 7.16 -14.23 5.16
CA ASN A 68 8.10 -15.13 4.48
C ASN A 68 8.01 -14.96 2.95
N ASN A 69 8.49 -15.94 2.17
CA ASN A 69 8.47 -15.88 0.70
C ASN A 69 7.44 -16.84 0.09
N ASP A 70 6.53 -17.39 0.90
CA ASP A 70 5.47 -18.27 0.41
C ASP A 70 4.33 -17.43 -0.21
N PRO A 71 3.53 -17.99 -1.13
CA PRO A 71 2.37 -17.28 -1.69
C PRO A 71 1.44 -16.75 -0.60
N LEU A 72 1.08 -15.48 -0.70
CA LEU A 72 0.30 -14.75 0.30
C LEU A 72 -1.07 -14.37 -0.26
N LEU A 73 -2.12 -14.60 0.53
CA LEU A 73 -3.47 -14.13 0.25
C LEU A 73 -3.91 -13.14 1.34
N ASP A 74 -4.23 -11.92 0.93
CA ASP A 74 -4.84 -10.89 1.78
C ASP A 74 -6.37 -10.92 1.61
N VAL A 75 -7.07 -11.33 2.67
CA VAL A 75 -8.52 -11.56 2.67
C VAL A 75 -9.23 -10.37 3.31
N GLY A 76 -10.16 -9.75 2.56
CA GLY A 76 -10.83 -8.53 3.01
C GLY A 76 -9.96 -7.29 2.83
N ALA A 77 -9.09 -7.31 1.81
CA ALA A 77 -8.02 -6.33 1.61
C ALA A 77 -8.49 -4.87 1.47
N GLY A 78 -9.78 -4.62 1.22
CA GLY A 78 -10.30 -3.26 1.24
C GLY A 78 -9.76 -2.43 0.07
N ALA A 79 -8.89 -1.47 0.40
CA ALA A 79 -8.13 -0.71 -0.58
C ALA A 79 -6.86 -1.46 -1.06
N GLY A 80 -6.73 -2.76 -0.78
CA GLY A 80 -5.54 -3.55 -1.07
C GLY A 80 -4.47 -3.48 0.02
N LEU A 81 -4.85 -3.24 1.27
CA LEU A 81 -3.94 -3.20 2.41
C LEU A 81 -4.11 -4.46 3.27
N PRO A 82 -3.01 -5.10 3.71
CA PRO A 82 -1.61 -4.76 3.44
C PRO A 82 -1.06 -5.27 2.09
N GLY A 83 -1.81 -6.08 1.34
CA GLY A 83 -1.28 -6.86 0.21
C GLY A 83 -0.55 -6.08 -0.87
N ILE A 84 -1.06 -4.94 -1.33
CA ILE A 84 -0.40 -4.11 -2.36
C ILE A 84 0.92 -3.53 -1.85
N VAL A 85 0.97 -3.11 -0.58
CA VAL A 85 2.21 -2.61 0.04
C VAL A 85 3.25 -3.74 0.08
N LEU A 86 2.83 -4.95 0.44
CA LEU A 86 3.72 -6.12 0.45
C LEU A 86 4.22 -6.48 -0.96
N ALA A 87 3.37 -6.40 -1.99
CA ALA A 87 3.77 -6.64 -3.38
C ALA A 87 4.83 -5.62 -3.86
N ILE A 88 4.72 -4.35 -3.47
CA ILE A 88 5.73 -3.33 -3.77
C ILE A 88 7.05 -3.63 -3.04
N MET A 89 6.97 -4.06 -1.78
CA MET A 89 8.15 -4.30 -0.95
C MET A 89 8.88 -5.61 -1.28
N LYS A 90 8.14 -6.63 -1.74
CA LYS A 90 8.66 -7.94 -2.13
C LYS A 90 8.17 -8.28 -3.56
N PRO A 91 8.82 -7.76 -4.61
CA PRO A 91 8.37 -7.94 -5.99
C PRO A 91 8.35 -9.40 -6.46
N ASP A 92 9.16 -10.26 -5.85
CA ASP A 92 9.20 -11.70 -6.16
C ASP A 92 8.14 -12.52 -5.39
N LEU A 93 7.45 -11.91 -4.42
CA LEU A 93 6.41 -12.56 -3.63
C LEU A 93 5.12 -12.66 -4.44
N SER A 94 4.57 -13.87 -4.56
CA SER A 94 3.23 -14.04 -5.13
C SER A 94 2.18 -13.55 -4.15
N VAL A 95 1.67 -12.33 -4.36
CA VAL A 95 0.62 -11.73 -3.53
C VAL A 95 -0.71 -11.70 -4.27
N SER A 96 -1.75 -12.26 -3.64
CA SER A 96 -3.15 -12.14 -4.06
C SER A 96 -3.95 -11.33 -3.05
N VAL A 97 -4.87 -10.51 -3.54
CA VAL A 97 -5.77 -9.70 -2.70
C VAL A 97 -7.23 -10.03 -3.04
N LEU A 98 -8.08 -10.15 -2.02
CA LEU A 98 -9.48 -10.54 -2.15
C LEU A 98 -10.38 -9.60 -1.36
N ASP A 99 -11.51 -9.18 -1.93
CA ASP A 99 -12.59 -8.49 -1.22
C ASP A 99 -13.94 -8.93 -1.83
N SER A 100 -15.02 -8.88 -1.05
CA SER A 100 -16.37 -9.23 -1.52
C SER A 100 -17.04 -8.09 -2.29
N ILE A 101 -16.52 -6.87 -2.19
CA ILE A 101 -17.11 -5.67 -2.78
C ILE A 101 -16.45 -5.36 -4.13
N GLY A 102 -17.20 -5.54 -5.22
CA GLY A 102 -16.66 -5.41 -6.58
C GLY A 102 -15.98 -4.07 -6.92
N LYS A 103 -16.43 -2.93 -6.37
CA LYS A 103 -15.76 -1.63 -6.58
C LYS A 103 -14.34 -1.58 -5.98
N LYS A 104 -14.11 -2.27 -4.86
CA LYS A 104 -12.79 -2.39 -4.24
C LYS A 104 -11.89 -3.31 -5.05
N CYS A 105 -12.42 -4.44 -5.54
CA CYS A 105 -11.70 -5.31 -6.48
C CYS A 105 -11.25 -4.55 -7.74
N ARG A 106 -12.12 -3.71 -8.32
CA ARG A 106 -11.76 -2.85 -9.46
C ARG A 106 -10.66 -1.85 -9.12
N PHE A 107 -10.69 -1.26 -7.93
CA PHE A 107 -9.61 -0.38 -7.49
C PHE A 107 -8.27 -1.14 -7.42
N MET A 108 -8.23 -2.31 -6.79
CA MET A 108 -7.02 -3.11 -6.68
C MET A 108 -6.50 -3.56 -8.06
N GLN A 109 -7.39 -3.96 -8.97
CA GLN A 109 -7.03 -4.26 -10.37
C GLN A 109 -6.45 -3.04 -11.10
N PHE A 110 -7.05 -1.86 -10.90
CA PHE A 110 -6.54 -0.62 -11.46
C PHE A 110 -5.15 -0.28 -10.94
N VAL A 111 -4.92 -0.39 -9.62
CA VAL A 111 -3.60 -0.17 -9.01
C VAL A 111 -2.56 -1.13 -9.55
N LYS A 112 -2.89 -2.42 -9.66
CA LYS A 112 -2.00 -3.44 -10.25
C LYS A 112 -1.49 -3.00 -11.62
N THR A 113 -2.41 -2.58 -12.51
CA THR A 113 -2.05 -2.11 -13.86
C THR A 113 -1.21 -0.83 -13.83
N GLN A 114 -1.54 0.15 -12.98
CA GLN A 114 -0.82 1.43 -12.93
C GLN A 114 0.58 1.31 -12.35
N LEU A 115 0.78 0.43 -11.37
CA LEU A 115 2.06 0.27 -10.67
C LEU A 115 2.90 -0.91 -11.19
N GLN A 116 2.41 -1.63 -12.20
CA GLN A 116 3.05 -2.78 -12.83
C GLN A 116 3.40 -3.89 -11.83
N LEU A 117 2.43 -4.22 -10.97
CA LEU A 117 2.49 -5.31 -9.99
C LEU A 117 1.93 -6.63 -10.53
#